data_AF-A0A367WXK4-F1
#
_entry.id   AF-A0A367WXK4-F1
#
_cell.length_a   1.000
_cell.length_b   1.000
_cell.length_c   1.000
_cell.angle_alpha   90.00
_cell.angle_beta   90.00
_cell.angle_gamma   90.00
#
_symmetry.space_group_name_H-M   'P 1'
#
loop_
_entity.id
_entity.type
_entity.pdbx_description
1 polymer ?
#
loop_
_entity_poly.entity_id
_entity_poly.type
_entity_poly.pdbx_seq_one_letter_code
_entity_poly.pdbx_strand_id
1 'polypeptide(L)'
;MRVFRSFENLTDEARGAVVAIGNFDGLHLGHQTLLDQARLIARDLGVPLAILTFEPHPRMLFRADDPPFRLTSAEDRETAAGSIDIDLFFEVEFNRDFAAMTAEEFIERVLVTGLGVKHVVVGWDFCFGKGRAGNVDLLRAIGEKSGFGVTAVEAVTHDNGVIYSSTAIRQALREGRPQDATHLLGRPWEIAGIVAHGDARGRTIGFPTANVALGDHLRPKFGVYAVELGLISEKDGQTVERWVPGVANIGVRPSFGGDDDAGLEAHLFDFDQDIYDRRVRVRLHGFIRGEQKFDGLDALKAQIAADVIAAKEILGKI
;
A
#
# COMPACT_ATOMS: atom_id res chain seq x y z
N MET A 1 -17.96 -6.17 -4.97
CA MET A 1 -17.47 -6.03 -3.59
C MET A 1 -18.37 -5.10 -2.77
N ARG A 2 -18.80 -5.52 -1.59
CA ARG A 2 -19.48 -4.68 -0.58
C ARG A 2 -18.51 -4.36 0.55
N VAL A 3 -18.53 -3.13 1.05
CA VAL A 3 -17.59 -2.63 2.05
C VAL A 3 -18.29 -2.43 3.39
N PHE A 4 -17.68 -2.92 4.46
CA PHE A 4 -18.17 -2.81 5.83
C PHE A 4 -17.08 -2.26 6.73
N ARG A 5 -17.43 -1.29 7.58
CA ARG A 5 -16.49 -0.70 8.56
C ARG A 5 -16.61 -1.31 9.96
N SER A 6 -17.51 -2.27 10.12
CA SER A 6 -17.78 -2.97 11.37
C SER A 6 -18.16 -4.43 11.09
N PHE A 7 -17.93 -5.31 12.07
CA PHE A 7 -18.41 -6.69 12.09
C PHE A 7 -19.74 -6.84 12.87
N GLU A 8 -20.25 -5.75 13.43
CA GLU A 8 -21.49 -5.73 14.22
C GLU A 8 -22.69 -5.40 13.34
N ASN A 9 -23.86 -5.95 13.70
CA ASN A 9 -25.15 -5.70 13.03
C ASN A 9 -25.13 -5.95 11.51
N LEU A 10 -24.33 -6.90 11.06
CA LEU A 10 -24.30 -7.34 9.67
C LEU A 10 -25.61 -8.05 9.29
N THR A 11 -26.08 -7.84 8.07
CA THR A 11 -27.18 -8.63 7.51
C THR A 11 -26.72 -10.06 7.22
N ASP A 12 -27.65 -11.00 7.09
CA ASP A 12 -27.31 -12.41 6.85
C ASP A 12 -26.51 -12.62 5.57
N GLU A 13 -26.72 -11.79 4.54
CA GLU A 13 -25.99 -11.86 3.27
C GLU A 13 -24.54 -11.36 3.38
N ALA A 14 -24.18 -10.69 4.48
CA ALA A 14 -22.84 -10.19 4.78
C ALA A 14 -22.10 -11.11 5.77
N ARG A 15 -22.65 -12.30 6.07
CA ARG A 15 -22.08 -13.28 7.00
C ARG A 15 -21.80 -14.60 6.27
N GLY A 16 -21.15 -15.54 6.94
CA GLY A 16 -21.00 -16.89 6.40
C GLY A 16 -19.89 -17.04 5.37
N ALA A 17 -18.88 -16.18 5.38
CA ALA A 17 -17.83 -16.12 4.36
C ALA A 17 -16.61 -16.98 4.70
N VAL A 18 -15.78 -17.24 3.68
CA VAL A 18 -14.35 -17.53 3.89
C VAL A 18 -13.63 -16.20 4.04
N VAL A 19 -12.95 -16.01 5.17
CA VAL A 19 -12.32 -14.73 5.52
C VAL A 19 -10.81 -14.84 5.49
N ALA A 20 -10.18 -14.08 4.60
CA ALA A 20 -8.75 -13.82 4.61
C ALA A 20 -8.44 -12.67 5.60
N ILE A 21 -7.64 -12.93 6.65
CA ILE A 21 -7.36 -11.93 7.69
C ILE A 21 -5.93 -11.42 7.57
N GLY A 22 -5.76 -10.09 7.57
CA GLY A 22 -4.45 -9.46 7.55
C GLY A 22 -4.49 -7.93 7.43
N ASN A 23 -3.33 -7.30 7.59
CA ASN A 23 -3.20 -5.84 7.38
C ASN A 23 -3.21 -5.46 5.88
N PHE A 24 -2.85 -6.42 5.01
CA PHE A 24 -2.84 -6.29 3.56
C PHE A 24 -2.09 -5.05 3.01
N ASP A 25 -1.15 -4.49 3.79
CA ASP A 25 -0.41 -3.29 3.39
C ASP A 25 0.52 -3.60 2.20
N GLY A 26 0.29 -2.92 1.08
CA GLY A 26 0.96 -3.17 -0.19
C GLY A 26 0.29 -4.21 -1.09
N LEU A 27 -0.63 -5.07 -0.59
CA LEU A 27 -1.23 -6.17 -1.38
C LEU A 27 -0.21 -6.87 -2.30
N HIS A 28 0.92 -7.29 -1.71
CA HIS A 28 2.03 -7.91 -2.41
C HIS A 28 1.72 -9.34 -2.85
N LEU A 29 2.63 -9.97 -3.59
CA LEU A 29 2.42 -11.32 -4.15
C LEU A 29 2.10 -12.36 -3.07
N GLY A 30 2.74 -12.29 -1.89
CA GLY A 30 2.35 -13.13 -0.75
C GLY A 30 0.89 -12.98 -0.29
N HIS A 31 0.33 -11.76 -0.31
CA HIS A 31 -1.09 -11.55 -0.04
C HIS A 31 -1.97 -12.11 -1.15
N GLN A 32 -1.55 -11.99 -2.42
CA GLN A 32 -2.28 -12.53 -3.56
C GLN A 32 -2.40 -14.06 -3.45
N THR A 33 -1.31 -14.76 -3.13
CA THR A 33 -1.35 -16.22 -2.89
C THR A 33 -2.32 -16.58 -1.75
N LEU A 34 -2.32 -15.82 -0.65
CA LEU A 34 -3.24 -16.04 0.46
C LEU A 34 -4.70 -15.87 0.01
N LEU A 35 -4.99 -14.83 -0.75
CA LEU A 35 -6.32 -14.57 -1.30
C LEU A 35 -6.75 -15.61 -2.34
N ASP A 36 -5.81 -16.13 -3.13
CA ASP A 36 -6.08 -17.20 -4.09
C ASP A 36 -6.47 -18.50 -3.37
N GLN A 37 -5.78 -18.85 -2.28
CA GLN A 37 -6.17 -19.98 -1.44
C GLN A 37 -7.56 -19.78 -0.81
N ALA A 38 -7.83 -18.58 -0.27
CA ALA A 38 -9.13 -18.24 0.27
C ALA A 38 -10.24 -18.35 -0.80
N ARG A 39 -9.97 -17.92 -2.04
CA ARG A 39 -10.91 -18.01 -3.16
C ARG A 39 -11.23 -19.46 -3.53
N LEU A 40 -10.23 -20.34 -3.56
CA LEU A 40 -10.46 -21.76 -3.84
C LEU A 40 -11.38 -22.39 -2.80
N ILE A 41 -11.15 -22.11 -1.51
CA ILE A 41 -11.97 -22.63 -0.41
C ILE A 41 -13.38 -22.04 -0.45
N ALA A 42 -13.51 -20.73 -0.72
CA ALA A 42 -14.81 -20.05 -0.84
C ALA A 42 -15.68 -20.68 -1.94
N ARG A 43 -15.07 -20.97 -3.09
CA ARG A 43 -15.74 -21.64 -4.23
C ARG A 43 -16.16 -23.06 -3.89
N ASP A 44 -15.30 -23.84 -3.24
CA ASP A 44 -15.60 -25.22 -2.83
C ASP A 44 -16.77 -25.27 -1.83
N LEU A 45 -16.80 -24.34 -0.88
CA LEU A 45 -17.87 -24.24 0.11
C LEU A 45 -19.14 -23.56 -0.42
N GLY A 46 -19.09 -22.93 -1.61
CA GLY A 46 -20.22 -22.18 -2.17
C GLY A 46 -20.61 -20.95 -1.36
N VAL A 47 -19.64 -20.27 -0.73
CA VAL A 47 -19.85 -19.11 0.13
C VAL A 47 -19.04 -17.89 -0.33
N PRO A 48 -19.38 -16.66 0.12
CA PRO A 48 -18.64 -15.46 -0.26
C PRO A 48 -17.17 -15.49 0.16
N LEU A 49 -16.30 -14.87 -0.64
CA LEU A 49 -14.93 -14.54 -0.26
C LEU A 49 -14.91 -13.17 0.41
N ALA A 50 -14.25 -13.09 1.56
CA ALA A 50 -14.10 -11.86 2.32
C ALA A 50 -12.64 -11.55 2.68
N ILE A 51 -12.31 -10.26 2.74
CA ILE A 51 -11.14 -9.75 3.44
C ILE A 51 -11.58 -9.17 4.78
N LEU A 52 -10.82 -9.46 5.84
CA LEU A 52 -10.83 -8.71 7.10
C LEU A 52 -9.50 -8.00 7.29
N THR A 53 -9.55 -6.68 7.33
CA THR A 53 -8.43 -5.79 7.57
C THR A 53 -8.77 -4.70 8.58
N PHE A 54 -7.80 -3.85 8.88
CA PHE A 54 -7.82 -2.95 10.02
C PHE A 54 -7.38 -1.53 9.63
N GLU A 55 -8.16 -0.54 10.07
CA GLU A 55 -7.86 0.87 9.85
C GLU A 55 -8.15 1.69 11.13
N PRO A 56 -7.24 2.53 11.64
CA PRO A 56 -5.87 2.74 11.18
C PRO A 56 -5.04 1.45 11.26
N HIS A 57 -3.95 1.37 10.48
CA HIS A 57 -3.06 0.21 10.53
C HIS A 57 -2.61 -0.04 11.99
N PRO A 58 -2.71 -1.27 12.55
CA PRO A 58 -2.51 -1.54 13.98
C PRO A 58 -1.22 -0.95 14.58
N ARG A 59 -0.12 -0.98 13.81
CA ARG A 59 1.15 -0.35 14.19
C ARG A 59 1.03 1.14 14.55
N MET A 60 0.14 1.91 13.91
CA MET A 60 -0.04 3.34 14.20
C MET A 60 -0.59 3.58 15.61
N LEU A 61 -1.40 2.65 16.15
CA LEU A 61 -1.90 2.76 17.52
C LEU A 61 -0.81 2.52 18.56
N PHE A 62 0.09 1.57 18.30
CA PHE A 62 1.14 1.18 19.25
C PHE A 62 2.44 1.96 19.10
N ARG A 63 2.64 2.62 17.96
CA ARG A 63 3.85 3.37 17.61
C ARG A 63 3.49 4.66 16.89
N ALA A 64 2.74 5.52 17.58
CA ALA A 64 2.27 6.78 17.02
C ALA A 64 3.41 7.74 16.63
N ASP A 65 4.57 7.63 17.30
CA ASP A 65 5.74 8.47 17.04
C ASP A 65 6.71 7.88 15.98
N ASP A 66 6.42 6.69 15.42
CA ASP A 66 7.23 6.12 14.34
C ASP A 66 7.04 6.93 13.04
N PRO A 67 8.09 7.04 12.19
CA PRO A 67 7.94 7.65 10.87
C PRO A 67 6.88 6.94 10.01
N PRO A 68 6.24 7.67 9.08
CA PRO A 68 5.32 7.11 8.09
C PRO A 68 5.87 5.86 7.39
N PHE A 69 5.03 4.84 7.27
CA PHE A 69 5.45 3.50 6.84
C PHE A 69 4.48 2.80 5.88
N ARG A 70 3.34 3.41 5.56
CA ARG A 70 2.32 2.75 4.74
C ARG A 70 2.86 2.50 3.34
N LEU A 71 2.67 1.29 2.83
CA LEU A 71 2.91 1.00 1.41
C LEU A 71 1.71 1.39 0.57
N THR A 72 0.52 1.41 1.15
CA THR A 72 -0.72 1.75 0.46
C THR A 72 -1.67 2.45 1.44
N SER A 73 -2.39 3.47 0.97
CA SER A 73 -3.44 4.12 1.77
C SER A 73 -4.65 3.18 1.95
N ALA A 74 -5.54 3.48 2.90
CA ALA A 74 -6.77 2.69 3.10
C ALA A 74 -7.63 2.69 1.83
N GLU A 75 -7.81 3.86 1.22
CA GLU A 75 -8.59 4.05 0.00
C GLU A 75 -7.99 3.31 -1.20
N ASP A 76 -6.67 3.38 -1.37
CA ASP A 76 -6.01 2.67 -2.47
C ASP A 76 -6.00 1.15 -2.24
N ARG A 77 -5.98 0.69 -0.98
CA ARG A 77 -6.10 -0.73 -0.62
C ARG A 77 -7.50 -1.24 -0.92
N GLU A 78 -8.54 -0.46 -0.62
CA GLU A 78 -9.92 -0.78 -0.97
C GLU A 78 -10.10 -0.82 -2.51
N THR A 79 -9.57 0.18 -3.22
CA THR A 79 -9.59 0.20 -4.71
C THR A 79 -8.89 -1.03 -5.29
N ALA A 80 -7.71 -1.37 -4.77
CA ALA A 80 -6.96 -2.55 -5.19
C ALA A 80 -7.71 -3.85 -4.83
N ALA A 81 -8.35 -3.93 -3.66
CA ALA A 81 -9.21 -5.05 -3.32
C ALA A 81 -10.40 -5.17 -4.27
N GLY A 82 -10.97 -4.06 -4.75
CA GLY A 82 -12.04 -4.08 -5.77
C GLY A 82 -11.61 -4.68 -7.12
N SER A 83 -10.31 -4.65 -7.44
CA SER A 83 -9.75 -5.32 -8.63
C SER A 83 -9.49 -6.82 -8.43
N ILE A 84 -9.52 -7.28 -7.18
CA ILE A 84 -9.42 -8.69 -6.80
C ILE A 84 -10.86 -9.16 -6.61
N ASP A 85 -11.31 -10.17 -7.36
CA ASP A 85 -12.68 -10.70 -7.31
C ASP A 85 -13.06 -11.17 -5.87
N ILE A 86 -13.55 -10.24 -5.05
CA ILE A 86 -13.88 -10.34 -3.63
C ILE A 86 -15.30 -9.84 -3.42
N ASP A 87 -16.07 -10.59 -2.63
CA ASP A 87 -17.47 -10.27 -2.36
C ASP A 87 -17.62 -9.25 -1.23
N LEU A 88 -16.87 -9.42 -0.14
CA LEU A 88 -16.98 -8.62 1.09
C LEU A 88 -15.61 -8.06 1.52
N PHE A 89 -15.57 -6.79 1.89
CA PHE A 89 -14.38 -6.14 2.43
C PHE A 89 -14.70 -5.53 3.79
N PHE A 90 -14.21 -6.16 4.85
CA PHE A 90 -14.33 -5.68 6.22
C PHE A 90 -13.08 -4.88 6.58
N GLU A 91 -13.22 -3.58 6.76
CA GLU A 91 -12.18 -2.71 7.28
C GLU A 91 -12.60 -2.24 8.67
N VAL A 92 -12.24 -3.03 9.67
CA VAL A 92 -12.66 -2.80 11.05
C VAL A 92 -11.80 -1.72 11.69
N GLU A 93 -12.43 -0.83 12.44
CA GLU A 93 -11.72 0.20 13.19
C GLU A 93 -10.77 -0.42 14.22
N PHE A 94 -9.47 -0.12 14.12
CA PHE A 94 -8.48 -0.60 15.09
C PHE A 94 -8.20 0.44 16.17
N ASN A 95 -9.01 0.40 17.22
CA ASN A 95 -8.89 1.29 18.38
C ASN A 95 -8.38 0.56 19.64
N ARG A 96 -8.27 1.28 20.76
CA ARG A 96 -7.76 0.72 22.02
C ARG A 96 -8.64 -0.40 22.58
N ASP A 97 -9.95 -0.32 22.38
CA ASP A 97 -10.89 -1.34 22.85
C ASP A 97 -10.74 -2.63 22.04
N PHE A 98 -10.62 -2.51 20.71
CA PHE A 98 -10.32 -3.64 19.83
C PHE A 98 -8.96 -4.27 20.16
N ALA A 99 -7.93 -3.45 20.38
CA ALA A 99 -6.60 -3.92 20.77
C ALA A 99 -6.56 -4.61 22.15
N ALA A 100 -7.53 -4.32 23.02
CA ALA A 100 -7.64 -4.91 24.35
C ALA A 100 -8.37 -6.26 24.36
N MET A 101 -9.06 -6.64 23.29
CA MET A 101 -9.75 -7.94 23.19
C MET A 101 -8.77 -9.10 23.32
N THR A 102 -9.11 -10.11 24.12
CA THR A 102 -8.34 -11.36 24.17
C THR A 102 -8.45 -12.12 22.84
N ALA A 103 -7.61 -13.14 22.65
CA ALA A 103 -7.67 -13.96 21.46
C ALA A 103 -9.02 -14.71 21.37
N GLU A 104 -9.52 -15.20 22.50
CA GLU A 104 -10.80 -15.88 22.63
C GLU A 104 -11.96 -14.93 22.34
N GLU A 105 -11.93 -13.71 22.90
CA GLU A 105 -12.94 -12.69 22.62
C GLU A 105 -12.96 -12.29 21.14
N PHE A 106 -11.80 -12.16 20.50
CA PHE A 106 -11.72 -11.89 19.07
C PHE A 106 -12.38 -13.01 18.25
N ILE A 107 -12.08 -14.28 18.54
CA ILE A 107 -12.67 -15.39 17.82
C ILE A 107 -14.19 -15.42 18.02
N GLU A 108 -14.65 -15.35 19.27
CA GLU A 108 -16.07 -15.47 19.59
C GLU A 108 -16.88 -14.28 19.07
N ARG A 109 -16.44 -13.05 19.36
CA ARG A 109 -17.19 -11.84 19.02
C ARG A 109 -17.07 -11.47 17.55
N VAL A 110 -15.85 -11.50 17.00
CA VAL A 110 -15.60 -11.05 15.63
C VAL A 110 -15.88 -12.17 14.64
N LEU A 111 -15.25 -13.33 14.81
CA LEU A 111 -15.30 -14.37 13.78
C LEU A 111 -16.60 -15.19 13.84
N VAL A 112 -17.00 -15.65 15.02
CA VAL A 112 -18.17 -16.52 15.18
C VAL A 112 -19.46 -15.69 15.20
N THR A 113 -19.58 -14.78 16.16
CA THR A 113 -20.82 -14.00 16.37
C THR A 113 -20.96 -12.87 15.35
N GLY A 114 -19.88 -12.17 15.00
CA GLY A 114 -19.93 -11.04 14.06
C GLY A 114 -20.04 -11.48 12.61
N LEU A 115 -19.01 -12.15 12.11
CA LEU A 115 -18.90 -12.53 10.70
C LEU A 115 -19.56 -13.89 10.38
N GLY A 116 -19.74 -14.75 11.38
CA GLY A 116 -20.23 -16.12 11.16
C GLY A 116 -19.35 -16.92 10.20
N VAL A 117 -18.02 -16.80 10.33
CA VAL A 117 -17.06 -17.35 9.36
C VAL A 117 -17.27 -18.85 9.12
N LYS A 118 -17.08 -19.29 7.87
CA LYS A 118 -17.05 -20.72 7.51
C LYS A 118 -15.64 -21.27 7.44
N HIS A 119 -14.71 -20.41 7.04
CA HIS A 119 -13.29 -20.73 7.03
C HIS A 119 -12.46 -19.46 7.22
N VAL A 120 -11.33 -19.58 7.88
CA VAL A 120 -10.37 -18.49 8.05
C VAL A 120 -9.08 -18.83 7.33
N VAL A 121 -8.57 -17.88 6.55
CA VAL A 121 -7.28 -18.00 5.87
C VAL A 121 -6.34 -16.91 6.37
N VAL A 122 -5.17 -17.31 6.86
CA VAL A 122 -4.16 -16.43 7.46
C VAL A 122 -2.77 -16.81 7.01
N GLY A 123 -1.80 -15.93 7.20
CA GLY A 123 -0.38 -16.29 7.10
C GLY A 123 0.04 -17.23 8.24
N TRP A 124 1.04 -18.07 7.99
CA TRP A 124 1.59 -18.99 9.01
C TRP A 124 2.09 -18.30 10.28
N ASP A 125 2.54 -17.05 10.19
CA ASP A 125 3.05 -16.22 11.28
C ASP A 125 1.98 -15.31 11.91
N PHE A 126 0.70 -15.54 11.60
CA PHE A 126 -0.39 -14.73 12.09
C PHE A 126 -0.54 -14.80 13.61
N CYS A 127 -0.55 -13.63 14.25
CA CYS A 127 -0.86 -13.47 15.66
C CYS A 127 -1.97 -12.44 15.84
N PHE A 128 -2.80 -12.62 16.87
CA PHE A 128 -3.95 -11.77 17.15
C PHE A 128 -4.27 -11.73 18.65
N GLY A 129 -5.27 -10.93 19.02
CA GLY A 129 -5.64 -10.68 20.40
C GLY A 129 -4.61 -9.83 21.17
N LYS A 130 -5.01 -9.43 22.38
CA LYS A 130 -4.22 -8.58 23.28
C LYS A 130 -2.83 -9.17 23.48
N GLY A 131 -1.81 -8.33 23.27
CA GLY A 131 -0.42 -8.73 23.44
C GLY A 131 0.06 -9.80 22.45
N ARG A 132 -0.65 -10.01 21.32
CA ARG A 132 -0.35 -11.06 20.33
C ARG A 132 -0.37 -12.47 20.94
N ALA A 133 -1.22 -12.70 21.94
CA ALA A 133 -1.31 -13.97 22.66
C ALA A 133 -1.95 -15.10 21.83
N GLY A 134 -2.77 -14.76 20.83
CA GLY A 134 -3.36 -15.72 19.91
C GLY A 134 -2.46 -16.04 18.72
N ASN A 135 -2.50 -17.29 18.27
CA ASN A 135 -1.75 -17.80 17.13
C ASN A 135 -2.62 -18.78 16.30
N VAL A 136 -2.06 -19.28 15.19
CA VAL A 136 -2.75 -20.21 14.28
C VAL A 136 -3.24 -21.48 14.99
N ASP A 137 -2.48 -22.03 15.93
CA ASP A 137 -2.84 -23.26 16.63
C ASP A 137 -4.04 -23.06 17.55
N LEU A 138 -4.07 -21.94 18.30
CA LEU A 138 -5.24 -21.55 19.09
C LEU A 138 -6.46 -21.35 18.20
N LEU A 139 -6.29 -20.67 17.06
CA LEU A 139 -7.36 -20.41 16.10
C LEU A 139 -7.93 -21.71 15.52
N ARG A 140 -7.09 -22.69 15.19
CA ARG A 140 -7.51 -24.05 14.77
C ARG A 140 -8.29 -24.76 15.86
N ALA A 141 -7.75 -24.79 17.08
CA ALA A 141 -8.34 -25.52 18.20
C ALA A 141 -9.72 -24.96 18.60
N ILE A 142 -9.91 -23.64 18.53
CA ILE A 142 -11.21 -23.01 18.79
C ILE A 142 -12.12 -23.12 17.56
N GLY A 143 -11.57 -22.99 16.35
CA GLY A 143 -12.32 -23.10 15.09
C GLY A 143 -13.01 -24.44 14.92
N GLU A 144 -12.30 -25.55 15.23
CA GLU A 144 -12.88 -26.89 15.21
C GLU A 144 -14.09 -27.02 16.14
N LYS A 145 -14.00 -26.45 17.35
CA LYS A 145 -15.10 -26.44 18.32
C LYS A 145 -16.26 -25.52 17.93
N SER A 146 -15.95 -24.46 17.18
CA SER A 146 -16.90 -23.40 16.80
C SER A 146 -17.52 -23.62 15.41
N GLY A 147 -17.11 -24.68 14.70
CA GLY A 147 -17.67 -25.07 13.41
C GLY A 147 -17.12 -24.32 12.20
N PHE A 148 -15.87 -23.84 12.25
CA PHE A 148 -15.19 -23.24 11.09
C PHE A 148 -13.78 -23.81 10.88
N GLY A 149 -13.36 -23.88 9.61
CA GLY A 149 -12.03 -24.36 9.25
C GLY A 149 -10.96 -23.26 9.27
N VAL A 150 -9.69 -23.65 9.36
CA VAL A 150 -8.57 -22.70 9.40
C VAL A 150 -7.44 -23.19 8.50
N THR A 151 -7.06 -22.37 7.51
CA THR A 151 -5.89 -22.59 6.65
C THR A 151 -4.84 -21.54 6.97
N ALA A 152 -3.63 -22.01 7.27
CA ALA A 152 -2.45 -21.15 7.36
C ALA A 152 -1.61 -21.33 6.09
N VAL A 153 -1.40 -20.24 5.37
CA VAL A 153 -0.60 -20.22 4.14
C VAL A 153 0.86 -20.01 4.52
N GLU A 154 1.73 -20.89 4.03
CA GLU A 154 3.17 -20.80 4.22
C GLU A 154 3.75 -19.51 3.60
N ALA A 155 4.93 -19.10 4.08
CA ALA A 155 5.62 -17.96 3.50
C ALA A 155 5.92 -18.22 2.03
N VAL A 156 5.41 -17.33 1.18
CA VAL A 156 5.73 -17.37 -0.24
C VAL A 156 7.07 -16.69 -0.44
N THR A 157 8.00 -17.39 -1.07
CA THR A 157 9.35 -16.90 -1.38
C THR A 157 9.49 -16.58 -2.86
N HIS A 158 10.34 -15.60 -3.14
CA HIS A 158 10.89 -15.37 -4.47
C HIS A 158 11.95 -16.44 -4.78
N ASP A 159 12.32 -16.61 -6.06
CA ASP A 159 13.31 -17.59 -6.53
C ASP A 159 14.68 -17.50 -5.85
N ASN A 160 15.01 -16.35 -5.26
CA ASN A 160 16.25 -16.08 -4.53
C ASN A 160 16.12 -16.32 -3.00
N GLY A 161 14.99 -16.87 -2.55
CA GLY A 161 14.72 -17.18 -1.15
C GLY A 161 14.16 -16.02 -0.32
N VAL A 162 13.98 -14.82 -0.87
CA VAL A 162 13.41 -13.68 -0.15
C VAL A 162 11.90 -13.88 0.04
N ILE A 163 11.42 -13.74 1.27
CA ILE A 163 9.98 -13.85 1.58
C ILE A 163 9.24 -12.60 1.10
N TYR A 164 8.12 -12.78 0.40
CA TYR A 164 7.20 -11.70 0.07
C TYR A 164 6.55 -11.13 1.34
N SER A 165 7.01 -9.96 1.79
CA SER A 165 6.50 -9.30 2.98
C SER A 165 6.51 -7.78 2.84
N SER A 166 5.58 -7.09 3.50
CA SER A 166 5.60 -5.62 3.59
C SER A 166 6.90 -5.10 4.21
N THR A 167 7.55 -5.85 5.10
CA THR A 167 8.85 -5.46 5.68
C THR A 167 9.96 -5.42 4.63
N ALA A 168 10.08 -6.47 3.80
CA ALA A 168 11.07 -6.52 2.73
C ALA A 168 10.85 -5.41 1.69
N ILE A 169 9.59 -5.12 1.34
CA ILE A 169 9.23 -4.04 0.42
C ILE A 169 9.65 -2.68 0.99
N ARG A 170 9.32 -2.41 2.26
CA ARG A 170 9.72 -1.15 2.91
C ARG A 170 11.23 -0.99 2.97
N GLN A 171 11.96 -2.07 3.22
CA GLN A 171 13.43 -2.05 3.22
C GLN A 171 13.99 -1.73 1.83
N ALA A 172 13.52 -2.42 0.78
CA ALA A 172 13.95 -2.17 -0.59
C ALA A 172 13.75 -0.70 -0.99
N LEU A 173 12.58 -0.13 -0.70
CA LEU A 173 12.27 1.28 -0.99
C LEU A 173 13.16 2.26 -0.21
N ARG A 174 13.42 1.99 1.08
CA ARG A 174 14.33 2.80 1.92
C ARG A 174 15.79 2.74 1.47
N GLU A 175 16.19 1.67 0.80
CA GLU A 175 17.53 1.50 0.26
C GLU A 175 17.67 2.05 -1.18
N GLY A 176 16.57 2.54 -1.77
CA GLY A 176 16.55 3.05 -3.14
C GLY A 176 16.54 1.95 -4.19
N ARG A 177 15.87 0.83 -3.89
CA ARG A 177 15.71 -0.34 -4.77
C ARG A 177 14.24 -0.55 -5.17
N PRO A 178 13.60 0.40 -5.89
CA PRO A 178 12.18 0.29 -6.26
C PRO A 178 11.90 -0.88 -7.23
N GLN A 179 12.89 -1.32 -8.00
CA GLN A 179 12.77 -2.53 -8.80
C GLN A 179 12.55 -3.77 -7.92
N ASP A 180 13.31 -3.91 -6.83
CA ASP A 180 13.13 -5.07 -5.93
C ASP A 180 11.76 -5.03 -5.25
N ALA A 181 11.30 -3.83 -4.85
CA ALA A 181 9.94 -3.64 -4.37
C ALA A 181 8.89 -4.06 -5.43
N THR A 182 9.14 -3.75 -6.71
CA THR A 182 8.28 -4.14 -7.84
C THR A 182 8.16 -5.65 -7.96
N HIS A 183 9.27 -6.38 -7.86
CA HIS A 183 9.27 -7.84 -7.91
C HIS A 183 8.48 -8.45 -6.74
N LEU A 184 8.55 -7.85 -5.55
CA LEU A 184 7.81 -8.32 -4.38
C LEU A 184 6.31 -8.00 -4.46
N LEU A 185 5.96 -6.84 -5.02
CA LEU A 185 4.59 -6.37 -5.18
C LEU A 185 3.87 -6.97 -6.40
N GLY A 186 4.62 -7.42 -7.40
CA GLY A 186 4.12 -7.76 -8.74
C GLY A 186 3.79 -6.54 -9.61
N ARG A 187 4.09 -5.33 -9.12
CA ARG A 187 3.81 -4.04 -9.78
C ARG A 187 4.70 -2.93 -9.18
N PRO A 188 4.96 -1.83 -9.92
CA PRO A 188 5.69 -0.70 -9.35
C PRO A 188 5.01 -0.18 -8.10
N TRP A 189 5.80 0.23 -7.10
CA TRP A 189 5.25 0.90 -5.93
C TRP A 189 4.72 2.28 -6.33
N GLU A 190 3.56 2.63 -5.78
CA GLU A 190 2.80 3.83 -6.14
C GLU A 190 2.63 4.73 -4.92
N ILE A 191 2.84 6.03 -5.15
CA ILE A 191 2.48 7.09 -4.22
C ILE A 191 1.24 7.77 -4.79
N ALA A 192 0.13 7.75 -4.05
CA ALA A 192 -1.08 8.49 -4.41
C ALA A 192 -1.15 9.80 -3.63
N GLY A 193 -1.65 10.85 -4.27
CA GLY A 193 -1.87 12.15 -3.63
C GLY A 193 -2.52 13.18 -4.55
N ILE A 194 -2.66 14.40 -4.05
CA ILE A 194 -3.16 15.56 -4.80
C ILE A 194 -1.97 16.41 -5.23
N VAL A 195 -1.99 16.91 -6.46
CA VAL A 195 -0.98 17.85 -6.95
C VAL A 195 -1.18 19.20 -6.28
N ALA A 196 -0.21 19.61 -5.48
CA ALA A 196 -0.22 20.89 -4.79
C ALA A 196 0.36 22.02 -5.65
N HIS A 197 -0.15 23.23 -5.41
CA HIS A 197 0.50 24.46 -5.85
C HIS A 197 1.81 24.66 -5.07
N GLY A 198 2.96 24.42 -5.71
CA GLY A 198 4.28 24.70 -5.15
C GLY A 198 4.78 26.11 -5.45
N ASP A 199 6.01 26.43 -5.03
CA ASP A 199 6.70 27.72 -5.28
C ASP A 199 6.92 28.07 -6.77
N ALA A 200 6.54 27.18 -7.69
CA ALA A 200 6.71 27.31 -9.14
C ALA A 200 8.16 27.61 -9.61
N ARG A 201 9.18 27.38 -8.76
CA ARG A 201 10.60 27.62 -9.07
C ARG A 201 11.09 26.79 -10.26
N GLY A 202 10.61 25.57 -10.42
CA GLY A 202 10.93 24.74 -11.58
C GLY A 202 10.58 25.42 -12.91
N ARG A 203 9.47 26.17 -12.96
CA ARG A 203 9.03 26.89 -14.16
C ARG A 203 10.01 27.99 -14.57
N THR A 204 10.65 28.67 -13.62
CA THR A 204 11.60 29.76 -13.92
C THR A 204 12.91 29.24 -14.51
N ILE A 205 13.22 27.95 -14.31
CA ILE A 205 14.43 27.30 -14.83
C ILE A 205 14.16 26.40 -16.04
N GLY A 206 12.90 26.32 -16.51
CA GLY A 206 12.49 25.54 -17.68
C GLY A 206 11.98 24.11 -17.38
N PHE A 207 11.81 23.77 -16.10
CA PHE A 207 11.40 22.43 -15.65
C PHE A 207 10.17 22.52 -14.74
N PRO A 208 8.95 22.71 -15.29
CA PRO A 208 7.74 22.70 -14.46
C PRO A 208 7.61 21.36 -13.73
N THR A 209 7.21 21.41 -12.45
CA THR A 209 7.08 20.24 -11.59
C THR A 209 5.68 20.12 -10.98
N ALA A 210 5.18 18.89 -10.92
CA ALA A 210 4.02 18.50 -10.13
C ALA A 210 4.49 18.11 -8.73
N ASN A 211 3.92 18.72 -7.68
CA ASN A 211 4.31 18.49 -6.31
C ASN A 211 3.27 17.62 -5.62
N VAL A 212 3.67 16.48 -5.07
CA VAL A 212 2.79 15.52 -4.39
C VAL A 212 3.35 15.26 -3.00
N ALA A 213 2.55 15.51 -1.96
CA ALA A 213 2.95 15.20 -0.59
C ALA A 213 3.01 13.68 -0.37
N LEU A 214 3.98 13.20 0.41
CA LEU A 214 4.04 11.77 0.75
C LEU A 214 3.01 11.37 1.82
N GLY A 215 2.53 12.30 2.65
CA GLY A 215 1.53 12.01 3.69
C GLY A 215 1.96 10.87 4.62
N ASP A 216 1.12 9.84 4.78
CA ASP A 216 1.41 8.66 5.60
C ASP A 216 2.18 7.54 4.87
N HIS A 217 2.49 7.73 3.59
CA HIS A 217 3.26 6.76 2.82
C HIS A 217 4.66 6.62 3.40
N LEU A 218 5.23 5.44 3.24
CA LEU A 218 6.64 5.18 3.50
C LEU A 218 7.50 6.27 2.86
N ARG A 219 8.49 6.77 3.60
CA ARG A 219 9.57 7.59 3.04
C ARG A 219 10.58 6.66 2.34
N PRO A 220 10.67 6.64 0.98
CA PRO A 220 11.73 5.90 0.30
C PRO A 220 13.05 6.65 0.47
N LYS A 221 14.15 6.09 -0.05
CA LYS A 221 15.43 6.80 -0.07
C LYS A 221 15.28 8.16 -0.76
N PHE A 222 15.73 9.24 -0.14
CA PHE A 222 15.68 10.55 -0.77
C PHE A 222 16.66 10.65 -1.95
N GLY A 223 16.22 11.34 -3.00
CA GLY A 223 16.95 11.47 -4.27
C GLY A 223 16.04 11.44 -5.49
N VAL A 224 16.65 11.21 -6.64
CA VAL A 224 16.04 11.31 -7.95
C VAL A 224 15.65 9.93 -8.48
N TYR A 225 14.47 9.83 -9.07
CA TYR A 225 13.85 8.61 -9.57
C TYR A 225 13.32 8.76 -10.99
N ALA A 226 13.38 7.68 -11.75
CA ALA A 226 12.58 7.50 -12.95
C ALA A 226 11.15 7.12 -12.55
N VAL A 227 10.15 7.84 -13.06
CA VAL A 227 8.76 7.69 -12.64
C VAL A 227 7.77 7.71 -13.81
N GLU A 228 6.58 7.18 -13.57
CA GLU A 228 5.39 7.48 -14.37
C GLU A 228 4.33 8.12 -13.46
N LEU A 229 3.73 9.23 -13.90
CA LEU A 229 2.60 9.86 -13.22
C LEU A 229 1.30 9.50 -13.93
N GLY A 230 0.38 8.90 -13.19
CA GLY A 230 -0.95 8.52 -13.61
C GLY A 230 -1.98 9.58 -13.21
N LEU A 231 -2.69 10.15 -14.18
CA LEU A 231 -3.82 11.04 -13.92
C LEU A 231 -5.06 10.22 -13.56
N ILE A 232 -5.63 10.46 -12.38
CA ILE A 232 -6.86 9.78 -11.97
C ILE A 232 -8.06 10.46 -12.66
N SER A 233 -8.97 9.62 -13.15
CA SER A 233 -10.24 9.99 -13.76
C SER A 233 -11.13 10.71 -12.76
N GLU A 234 -11.63 11.89 -13.14
CA GLU A 234 -12.59 12.64 -12.32
C GLU A 234 -13.99 12.01 -12.35
N LYS A 235 -14.25 11.10 -13.30
CA LYS A 235 -15.57 10.46 -13.44
C LYS A 235 -15.83 9.42 -12.36
N ASP A 236 -14.82 8.62 -12.02
CA ASP A 236 -14.91 7.52 -11.07
C ASP A 236 -13.99 7.69 -9.85
N GLY A 237 -13.04 8.63 -9.91
CA GLY A 237 -12.09 8.90 -8.83
C GLY A 237 -11.06 7.80 -8.59
N GLN A 238 -10.99 6.78 -9.46
CA GLN A 238 -10.22 5.55 -9.22
C GLN A 238 -9.36 5.14 -10.41
N THR A 239 -9.87 5.26 -11.64
CA THR A 239 -9.19 4.77 -12.84
C THR A 239 -8.08 5.73 -13.26
N VAL A 240 -6.91 5.19 -13.64
CA VAL A 240 -5.86 6.00 -14.27
C VAL A 240 -6.15 6.15 -15.76
N GLU A 241 -6.35 7.39 -16.22
CA GLU A 241 -6.65 7.70 -17.63
C GLU A 241 -5.43 7.53 -18.52
N ARG A 242 -4.27 7.98 -18.03
CA ARG A 242 -3.00 7.97 -18.76
C ARG A 242 -1.83 7.99 -17.79
N TRP A 243 -0.81 7.22 -18.12
CA TRP A 243 0.52 7.30 -17.50
C TRP A 243 1.43 8.19 -18.35
N VAL A 244 2.11 9.13 -17.70
CA VAL A 244 3.04 10.08 -18.31
C VAL A 244 4.43 9.87 -17.72
N PRO A 245 5.46 9.57 -18.53
CA PRO A 245 6.81 9.36 -18.02
C PRO A 245 7.41 10.66 -17.51
N GLY A 246 8.30 10.56 -16.53
CA GLY A 246 8.97 11.70 -15.95
C GLY A 246 10.17 11.33 -15.09
N VAL A 247 10.76 12.36 -14.51
CA VAL A 247 11.80 12.27 -13.48
C VAL A 247 11.29 12.98 -12.23
N ALA A 248 11.50 12.39 -11.06
CA ALA A 248 11.05 13.01 -9.81
C ALA A 248 12.14 13.05 -8.76
N ASN A 249 12.20 14.15 -8.02
CA ASN A 249 12.98 14.22 -6.78
C ASN A 249 12.07 13.94 -5.58
N ILE A 250 12.50 13.06 -4.69
CA ILE A 250 11.86 12.82 -3.40
C ILE A 250 12.79 13.32 -2.30
N GLY A 251 12.33 14.24 -1.46
CA GLY A 251 13.13 14.83 -0.40
C GLY A 251 12.31 15.68 0.55
N VAL A 252 12.98 16.31 1.52
CA VAL A 252 12.36 17.19 2.53
C VAL A 252 12.53 18.64 2.10
N ARG A 253 11.46 19.44 2.25
CA ARG A 253 11.56 20.89 2.07
C ARG A 253 12.13 21.52 3.34
N PRO A 254 13.26 22.25 3.26
CA PRO A 254 13.85 22.90 4.44
C PRO A 254 12.97 24.02 5.02
N SER A 255 11.95 24.47 4.29
CA SER A 255 11.19 25.69 4.56
C SER A 255 10.20 25.58 5.73
N PHE A 256 9.86 24.37 6.19
CA PHE A 256 8.84 24.16 7.24
C PHE A 256 9.23 23.17 8.34
N GLY A 257 10.54 23.00 8.61
CA GLY A 257 11.01 22.58 9.94
C GLY A 257 10.64 21.17 10.44
N GLY A 258 10.62 20.15 9.57
CA GLY A 258 10.54 18.74 9.98
C GLY A 258 10.56 17.74 8.82
N ASP A 259 10.86 16.47 9.09
CA ASP A 259 10.78 15.35 8.14
C ASP A 259 9.33 15.06 7.66
N ASP A 260 8.34 15.67 8.31
CA ASP A 260 6.92 15.56 7.97
C ASP A 260 6.54 16.28 6.66
N ASP A 261 7.39 17.17 6.15
CA ASP A 261 7.17 17.91 4.89
C ASP A 261 7.92 17.27 3.69
N ALA A 262 8.06 15.93 3.73
CA ALA A 262 8.65 15.20 2.61
C ALA A 262 7.66 15.11 1.43
N GLY A 263 8.15 15.48 0.25
CA GLY A 263 7.36 15.54 -0.97
C GLY A 263 8.08 14.92 -2.16
N LEU A 264 7.29 14.66 -3.19
CA LEU A 264 7.74 14.25 -4.51
C LEU A 264 7.51 15.40 -5.48
N GLU A 265 8.57 15.81 -6.18
CA GLU A 265 8.51 16.84 -7.22
C GLU A 265 8.82 16.21 -8.57
N ALA A 266 7.81 16.04 -9.42
CA ALA A 266 7.92 15.35 -10.70
C ALA A 266 7.96 16.32 -11.87
N HIS A 267 9.00 16.23 -12.70
CA HIS A 267 9.06 16.82 -14.03
C HIS A 267 8.61 15.79 -15.08
N LEU A 268 7.49 16.06 -15.75
CA LEU A 268 6.88 15.17 -16.74
C LEU A 268 7.40 15.48 -18.14
N PHE A 269 7.66 14.44 -18.93
CA PHE A 269 8.16 14.57 -20.29
C PHE A 269 7.02 14.87 -21.26
N ASP A 270 7.25 15.81 -22.17
CA ASP A 270 6.32 16.16 -23.26
C ASP A 270 4.88 16.41 -22.75
N PHE A 271 4.77 17.14 -21.62
CA PHE A 271 3.52 17.38 -20.91
C PHE A 271 3.34 18.87 -20.61
N ASP A 272 2.21 19.43 -21.02
CA ASP A 272 1.91 20.86 -21.00
C ASP A 272 0.55 21.22 -20.36
N GLN A 273 -0.09 20.26 -19.68
CA GLN A 273 -1.40 20.46 -19.04
C GLN A 273 -1.26 20.98 -17.61
N ASP A 274 -2.21 21.80 -17.19
CA ASP A 274 -2.40 22.15 -15.79
C ASP A 274 -3.11 21.01 -15.07
N ILE A 275 -2.48 20.50 -14.01
CA ILE A 275 -2.97 19.39 -13.21
C ILE A 275 -3.01 19.73 -11.71
N TYR A 276 -3.00 21.02 -11.34
CA TYR A 276 -3.21 21.40 -9.95
C TYR A 276 -4.55 20.89 -9.42
N ASP A 277 -4.56 20.54 -8.12
CA ASP A 277 -5.70 19.96 -7.40
C ASP A 277 -6.20 18.61 -7.96
N ARG A 278 -5.56 18.07 -9.01
CA ARG A 278 -5.85 16.75 -9.53
C ARG A 278 -5.30 15.68 -8.61
N ARG A 279 -6.09 14.61 -8.43
CA ARG A 279 -5.60 13.36 -7.84
C ARG A 279 -4.73 12.62 -8.85
N VAL A 280 -3.57 12.17 -8.38
CA VAL A 280 -2.58 11.47 -9.20
C VAL A 280 -2.00 10.27 -8.46
N ARG A 281 -1.36 9.39 -9.22
CA ARG A 281 -0.50 8.32 -8.71
C ARG A 281 0.87 8.45 -9.34
N VAL A 282 1.93 8.18 -8.59
CA VAL A 282 3.30 8.20 -9.10
C VAL A 282 3.94 6.84 -8.87
N ARG A 283 4.31 6.16 -9.95
CA ARG A 283 5.05 4.89 -9.94
C ARG A 283 6.53 5.14 -9.86
N LEU A 284 7.22 4.45 -8.96
CA LEU A 284 8.69 4.46 -8.92
C LEU A 284 9.24 3.28 -9.71
N HIS A 285 9.98 3.56 -10.79
CA HIS A 285 10.58 2.53 -11.65
C HIS A 285 12.05 2.28 -11.36
N GLY A 286 12.81 3.31 -10.98
CA GLY A 286 14.23 3.18 -10.71
C GLY A 286 14.81 4.36 -9.95
N PHE A 287 15.73 4.10 -9.03
CA PHE A 287 16.54 5.13 -8.39
C PHE A 287 17.69 5.54 -9.30
N ILE A 288 17.88 6.85 -9.49
CA ILE A 288 18.93 7.41 -10.36
C ILE A 288 20.11 7.85 -9.50
N ARG A 289 19.88 8.69 -8.49
CA ARG A 289 20.94 9.21 -7.61
C ARG A 289 20.38 9.80 -6.32
N GLY A 290 21.24 9.98 -5.32
CA GLY A 290 20.89 10.72 -4.11
C GLY A 290 20.81 12.23 -4.33
N GLU A 291 20.37 12.96 -3.30
CA GLU A 291 20.36 14.42 -3.29
C GLU A 291 21.77 15.00 -3.35
N GLN A 292 21.92 16.13 -4.05
CA GLN A 292 23.19 16.79 -4.33
C GLN A 292 23.02 18.29 -4.23
N LYS A 293 24.07 19.00 -3.80
CA LYS A 293 24.15 20.47 -3.88
C LYS A 293 24.83 20.86 -5.19
N PHE A 294 24.38 21.95 -5.80
CA PHE A 294 24.91 22.44 -7.07
C PHE A 294 25.52 23.82 -6.90
N ASP A 295 26.68 24.02 -7.52
CA ASP A 295 27.41 25.30 -7.55
C ASP A 295 26.83 26.22 -8.64
N GLY A 296 25.58 26.64 -8.44
CA GLY A 296 24.88 27.56 -9.34
C GLY A 296 23.91 26.91 -10.33
N LEU A 297 23.23 27.75 -11.10
CA LEU A 297 22.08 27.36 -11.91
C LEU A 297 22.45 26.49 -13.12
N ASP A 298 23.59 26.73 -13.77
CA ASP A 298 24.01 25.99 -14.95
C ASP A 298 24.37 24.53 -14.61
N ALA A 299 25.05 24.31 -13.49
CA ALA A 299 25.34 22.97 -12.97
C ALA A 299 24.06 22.20 -12.64
N LEU A 300 23.08 22.86 -12.01
CA LEU A 300 21.76 22.27 -11.74
C LEU A 300 21.04 21.86 -13.03
N LYS A 301 20.98 22.75 -14.04
CA LYS A 301 20.33 22.45 -15.33
C LYS A 301 21.00 21.30 -16.06
N ALA A 302 22.33 21.26 -16.08
CA ALA A 302 23.08 20.18 -16.69
C ALA A 302 22.80 18.83 -16.01
N GLN A 303 22.72 18.80 -14.68
CA GLN A 303 22.38 17.57 -13.97
C GLN A 303 20.94 17.13 -14.22
N ILE A 304 19.97 18.05 -14.23
CA ILE A 304 18.57 17.71 -14.54
C ILE A 304 18.48 17.09 -15.95
N ALA A 305 19.19 17.65 -16.94
CA ALA A 305 19.22 17.08 -18.29
C ALA A 305 19.80 15.65 -18.31
N ALA A 306 20.85 15.38 -17.53
CA ALA A 306 21.39 14.03 -17.38
C ALA A 306 20.40 13.07 -16.68
N ASP A 307 19.70 13.54 -15.65
CA ASP A 307 18.69 12.76 -14.93
C ASP A 307 17.50 12.41 -15.84
N VAL A 308 17.10 13.31 -16.74
CA VAL A 308 16.07 13.05 -17.77
C VAL A 308 16.49 11.93 -18.71
N ILE A 309 17.75 11.92 -19.17
CA ILE A 309 18.27 10.87 -20.05
C ILE A 309 18.25 9.53 -19.31
N ALA A 310 18.80 9.46 -18.08
CA ALA A 310 18.80 8.24 -17.28
C ALA A 310 17.38 7.73 -16.99
N ALA A 311 16.42 8.63 -16.71
CA ALA A 311 15.03 8.27 -16.51
C ALA A 311 14.41 7.66 -17.78
N LYS A 312 14.68 8.24 -18.95
CA LYS A 312 14.20 7.68 -20.23
C LYS A 312 14.80 6.31 -20.53
N GLU A 313 16.07 6.07 -20.19
CA GLU A 313 16.71 4.75 -20.32
C GLU A 313 15.99 3.72 -19.43
N ILE A 314 15.79 4.02 -18.15
CA ILE A 314 15.11 3.14 -17.19
C ILE A 314 13.66 2.83 -17.63
N LEU A 315 12.95 3.82 -18.18
CA LEU A 315 11.57 3.69 -18.63
C LEU A 315 11.43 3.07 -20.03
N GLY A 316 12.54 2.76 -20.72
CA GLY A 316 12.51 2.24 -22.09
C GLY A 316 11.91 3.22 -23.11
N LYS A 317 12.21 4.52 -22.97
CA LYS A 317 11.71 5.63 -23.81
C LYS A 317 12.79 6.23 -24.72
N ILE A 318 13.84 5.46 -25.01
CA ILE A 318 14.92 5.77 -25.95
C ILE A 318 14.91 4.76 -27.07
#